data_AF-A0A2Y9ITH7-F1
#
_entry.id   AF-A0A2Y9ITH7-F1
#
_cell.length_a   1.000
_cell.length_b   1.000
_cell.length_c   1.000
_cell.angle_alpha   90.00
_cell.angle_beta   90.00
_cell.angle_gamma   90.00
#
_symmetry.space_group_name_H-M   'P 1'
#
loop_
_entity.id
_entity.type
_entity.pdbx_description
1 polymer ?
#
loop_
_entity_poly.entity_id
_entity_poly.type
_entity_poly.pdbx_seq_one_letter_code
_entity_poly.pdbx_strand_id
1 'polypeptide(L)'
;MSPLQLGHLCLLARPPHGIPGITVLLLSLLPFWAGAHCPCQDPALCQPITQHPDFEVFVFDVGNKTWKFYDWSQITTVVIFGKYDPELMCYAHSHGARVVLKGDAPLKDLINPSFRASWIAQKVKLAKTQYMDGINIDIEQEANCLSPEYYALTTLVKETTDFFHREIKGSQLGLLILYRIKVVSVDILISELRGKALFFIIENDLNCYDDYIKIGINPKKLVMGVPWYGYDYTCLNLLEDRVCTIPKVPSWRDSCGITSGHQVPYKVIMKQVNSSVSGSHWDKDQQASYYNYKDSSGHFHQVWYDDPQSISLKAAYIQKHGLRGIGMWHANCLDYSGDAVAKQQTEEMWKVLKPKL
;
A
#
# COMPACT_ATOMS: atom_id res chain seq x y z
N MET A 1 29.87 15.78 -58.56
CA MET A 1 30.00 17.08 -59.26
C MET A 1 29.12 18.09 -58.56
N SER A 2 29.76 19.02 -57.86
CA SER A 2 29.30 20.40 -57.63
C SER A 2 30.53 21.25 -57.98
N PRO A 3 30.44 22.52 -58.46
CA PRO A 3 29.65 23.59 -57.83
C PRO A 3 29.20 24.76 -58.77
N LEU A 4 28.72 25.85 -58.13
CA LEU A 4 28.61 27.27 -58.55
C LEU A 4 27.32 27.68 -59.32
N GLN A 5 26.36 28.44 -58.76
CA GLN A 5 26.26 29.81 -58.18
C GLN A 5 26.02 30.97 -59.16
N LEU A 6 25.04 31.80 -58.74
CA LEU A 6 24.81 33.26 -58.95
C LEU A 6 24.02 33.76 -60.19
N GLY A 7 23.01 34.62 -59.90
CA GLY A 7 22.42 35.54 -60.86
C GLY A 7 21.08 36.17 -60.42
N HIS A 8 21.13 37.35 -59.81
CA HIS A 8 19.99 38.23 -59.49
C HIS A 8 19.25 38.75 -60.74
N LEU A 9 17.94 39.03 -60.60
CA LEU A 9 17.35 40.27 -61.15
C LEU A 9 16.14 40.72 -60.31
N CYS A 10 16.13 41.99 -59.96
CA CYS A 10 15.11 42.72 -59.21
C CYS A 10 14.16 43.43 -60.21
N LEU A 11 12.89 43.66 -59.86
CA LEU A 11 12.13 44.90 -60.18
C LEU A 11 10.69 44.86 -59.61
N LEU A 12 10.52 45.64 -58.54
CA LEU A 12 9.42 46.57 -58.18
C LEU A 12 7.98 46.37 -58.73
N ALA A 13 7.01 46.26 -57.80
CA ALA A 13 5.78 47.10 -57.79
C ALA A 13 5.04 46.99 -56.44
N ARG A 14 4.66 48.15 -55.88
CA ARG A 14 3.87 48.35 -54.65
C ARG A 14 2.35 48.54 -54.98
N PRO A 15 1.45 48.60 -53.98
CA PRO A 15 0.09 48.02 -54.00
C PRO A 15 -1.05 49.04 -54.23
N PRO A 16 -2.33 48.59 -54.18
CA PRO A 16 -3.40 49.35 -53.52
C PRO A 16 -4.13 48.49 -52.47
N HIS A 17 -4.24 48.92 -51.22
CA HIS A 17 -5.38 49.66 -50.63
C HIS A 17 -6.70 48.86 -50.52
N GLY A 18 -6.87 48.20 -49.36
CA GLY A 18 -7.98 48.39 -48.39
C GLY A 18 -9.43 48.00 -48.75
N ILE A 19 -10.19 47.63 -47.70
CA ILE A 19 -11.67 47.48 -47.51
C ILE A 19 -12.06 46.02 -47.12
N PRO A 20 -12.96 45.78 -46.13
CA PRO A 20 -12.57 45.21 -44.84
C PRO A 20 -13.36 43.94 -44.45
N GLY A 21 -12.97 43.35 -43.32
CA GLY A 21 -13.93 42.70 -42.41
C GLY A 21 -14.38 41.29 -42.77
N ILE A 22 -13.48 40.31 -42.65
CA ILE A 22 -13.88 38.94 -42.31
C ILE A 22 -13.49 38.72 -40.85
N THR A 23 -14.48 38.79 -39.97
CA THR A 23 -14.38 38.29 -38.60
C THR A 23 -13.99 36.82 -38.65
N VAL A 24 -12.72 36.53 -38.40
CA VAL A 24 -12.23 35.19 -38.13
C VAL A 24 -12.79 34.80 -36.77
N LEU A 25 -13.86 34.00 -36.77
CA LEU A 25 -14.31 33.29 -35.59
C LEU A 25 -13.19 32.31 -35.21
N LEU A 26 -12.37 32.68 -34.23
CA LEU A 26 -11.48 31.75 -33.55
C LEU A 26 -12.36 30.75 -32.80
N LEU A 27 -12.75 29.66 -33.48
CA LEU A 27 -13.16 28.45 -32.79
C LEU A 27 -11.93 27.96 -32.02
N SER A 28 -11.89 28.27 -30.73
CA SER A 28 -11.07 27.59 -29.76
C SER A 28 -11.37 26.10 -29.84
N LEU A 29 -10.54 25.37 -30.58
CA LEU A 29 -10.46 23.92 -30.52
C LEU A 29 -9.94 23.55 -29.14
N LEU A 30 -10.84 23.51 -28.16
CA LEU A 30 -10.61 22.76 -26.94
C LEU A 30 -10.43 21.30 -27.37
N PRO A 31 -9.31 20.66 -27.03
CA PRO A 31 -9.14 19.25 -27.34
C PRO A 31 -10.19 18.50 -26.51
N PHE A 32 -11.22 17.99 -27.17
CA PHE A 32 -12.15 17.02 -26.62
C PHE A 32 -11.36 15.74 -26.35
N TRP A 33 -10.64 15.72 -25.23
CA TRP A 33 -10.25 14.47 -24.59
C TRP A 33 -11.53 13.91 -24.00
N ALA A 34 -12.07 12.87 -24.61
CA ALA A 34 -13.01 11.96 -23.95
C ALA A 34 -12.25 11.20 -22.84
N GLY A 35 -11.74 11.92 -21.85
CA GLY A 35 -11.31 11.37 -20.57
C GLY A 35 -12.53 11.20 -19.68
N ALA A 36 -12.43 10.34 -18.66
CA ALA A 36 -13.40 10.36 -17.58
C ALA A 36 -13.54 11.80 -17.07
N HIS A 37 -14.76 12.24 -16.77
CA HIS A 37 -14.95 13.52 -16.10
C HIS A 37 -14.50 13.37 -14.64
N CYS A 38 -13.75 14.35 -14.14
CA CYS A 38 -13.29 14.35 -12.76
C CYS A 38 -14.49 14.26 -11.81
N PRO A 39 -14.53 13.27 -10.88
CA PRO A 39 -15.66 13.11 -9.97
C PRO A 39 -15.62 14.09 -8.78
N CYS A 40 -14.52 14.83 -8.60
CA CYS A 40 -14.34 15.73 -7.48
C CYS A 40 -15.02 17.08 -7.72
N GLN A 41 -15.52 17.69 -6.64
CA GLN A 41 -16.09 19.04 -6.69
C GLN A 41 -15.06 20.08 -7.14
N ASP A 42 -13.81 19.93 -6.67
CA ASP A 42 -12.66 20.67 -7.18
C ASP A 42 -11.89 19.80 -8.20
N PRO A 43 -11.88 20.18 -9.50
CA PRO A 43 -11.15 19.45 -10.53
C PRO A 43 -9.63 19.35 -10.30
N ALA A 44 -9.04 20.24 -9.49
CA ALA A 44 -7.62 20.17 -9.15
C ALA A 44 -7.29 18.90 -8.34
N LEU A 45 -8.25 18.37 -7.58
CA LEU A 45 -8.10 17.13 -6.82
C LEU A 45 -7.94 15.90 -7.72
N CYS A 46 -8.26 15.99 -9.02
CA CYS A 46 -7.99 14.90 -9.96
C CYS A 46 -6.57 14.91 -10.52
N GLN A 47 -5.73 15.87 -10.11
CA GLN A 47 -4.31 15.86 -10.44
C GLN A 47 -3.55 14.95 -9.47
N PRO A 48 -2.50 14.23 -9.94
CA PRO A 48 -1.67 13.44 -9.05
C PRO A 48 -1.05 14.28 -7.94
N ILE A 49 -1.04 13.74 -6.72
CA ILE A 49 -0.33 14.32 -5.60
C ILE A 49 1.17 14.27 -5.90
N THR A 50 1.85 15.41 -5.77
CA THR A 50 3.30 15.53 -6.05
C THR A 50 4.16 15.68 -4.80
N GLN A 51 3.53 15.92 -3.65
CA GLN A 51 4.23 16.05 -2.38
C GLN A 51 4.76 14.69 -1.91
N HIS A 52 5.91 14.72 -1.27
CA HIS A 52 6.58 13.54 -0.72
C HIS A 52 6.93 13.84 0.75
N PRO A 53 6.22 13.25 1.72
CA PRO A 53 6.56 13.43 3.11
C PRO A 53 7.82 12.63 3.47
N ASP A 54 8.55 13.11 4.47
CA ASP A 54 9.74 12.42 5.00
C ASP A 54 9.37 11.11 5.72
N PHE A 55 8.17 11.07 6.29
CA PHE A 55 7.57 9.93 6.97
C PHE A 55 6.19 9.64 6.38
N GLU A 56 5.98 8.40 5.95
CA GLU A 56 4.73 7.98 5.35
C GLU A 56 3.84 7.22 6.35
N VAL A 57 2.53 7.45 6.29
CA VAL A 57 1.52 6.65 6.96
C VAL A 57 0.58 6.10 5.90
N PHE A 58 0.69 4.80 5.66
CA PHE A 58 -0.18 4.11 4.73
C PHE A 58 -1.49 3.77 5.41
N VAL A 59 -2.57 3.68 4.63
CA VAL A 59 -3.93 3.17 4.94
C VAL A 59 -4.33 2.07 3.96
N PHE A 60 -4.42 0.81 4.38
CA PHE A 60 -5.04 -0.26 3.58
C PHE A 60 -6.55 -0.21 3.82
N ASP A 61 -7.29 0.11 2.75
CA ASP A 61 -8.75 0.24 2.79
C ASP A 61 -9.41 -0.92 2.04
N VAL A 62 -10.30 -1.64 2.73
CA VAL A 62 -11.04 -2.79 2.17
C VAL A 62 -12.45 -2.41 1.71
N GLY A 63 -12.74 -1.11 1.55
CA GLY A 63 -14.00 -0.56 1.09
C GLY A 63 -14.94 -0.12 2.20
N ASN A 64 -16.22 0.07 1.83
CA ASN A 64 -17.26 0.69 2.65
C ASN A 64 -16.99 2.18 2.91
N LYS A 65 -17.70 2.78 3.88
CA LYS A 65 -17.61 4.22 4.20
C LYS A 65 -16.90 4.50 5.52
N THR A 66 -16.18 3.51 6.09
CA THR A 66 -15.43 3.67 7.33
C THR A 66 -14.33 4.72 7.20
N TRP A 67 -13.80 4.92 5.98
CA TRP A 67 -12.81 5.94 5.66
C TRP A 67 -13.19 7.37 6.06
N LYS A 68 -14.50 7.67 6.20
CA LYS A 68 -14.99 8.96 6.68
C LYS A 68 -14.57 9.27 8.12
N PHE A 69 -14.14 8.27 8.87
CA PHE A 69 -13.78 8.36 10.29
C PHE A 69 -12.29 8.13 10.55
N TYR A 70 -11.47 7.93 9.51
CA TYR A 70 -10.04 7.81 9.67
C TYR A 70 -9.41 9.12 10.14
N ASP A 71 -8.22 9.04 10.76
CA ASP A 71 -7.45 10.22 11.12
C ASP A 71 -6.63 10.76 9.93
N TRP A 72 -7.30 11.53 9.08
CA TRP A 72 -6.72 12.13 7.88
C TRP A 72 -5.62 13.15 8.14
N SER A 73 -5.38 13.56 9.39
CA SER A 73 -4.25 14.44 9.71
C SER A 73 -2.89 13.74 9.60
N GLN A 74 -2.89 12.41 9.55
CA GLN A 74 -1.67 11.59 9.56
C GLN A 74 -1.43 10.85 8.24
N ILE A 75 -2.51 10.51 7.53
CA ILE A 75 -2.49 9.63 6.36
C ILE A 75 -1.75 10.30 5.20
N THR A 76 -0.82 9.57 4.59
CA THR A 76 -0.08 10.03 3.41
C THR A 76 -0.42 9.24 2.16
N THR A 77 -0.81 7.96 2.31
CA THR A 77 -1.21 7.12 1.18
C THR A 77 -2.32 6.14 1.56
N VAL A 78 -3.35 6.01 0.74
CA VAL A 78 -4.40 4.99 0.83
C VAL A 78 -4.17 3.94 -0.25
N VAL A 79 -4.04 2.67 0.15
CA VAL A 79 -3.96 1.50 -0.73
C VAL A 79 -5.35 0.87 -0.83
N ILE A 80 -5.94 0.91 -2.02
CA ILE A 80 -7.31 0.46 -2.24
C ILE A 80 -7.35 -1.04 -2.54
N PHE A 81 -7.81 -1.83 -1.57
CA PHE A 81 -8.16 -3.25 -1.72
C PHE A 81 -9.67 -3.46 -1.91
N GLY A 82 -10.48 -2.50 -1.47
CA GLY A 82 -11.93 -2.48 -1.70
C GLY A 82 -12.33 -2.10 -3.12
N LYS A 83 -13.65 -1.98 -3.34
CA LYS A 83 -14.19 -1.38 -4.57
C LYS A 83 -13.79 0.09 -4.65
N TYR A 84 -13.47 0.56 -5.85
CA TYR A 84 -13.20 1.98 -6.09
C TYR A 84 -14.39 2.85 -5.65
N ASP A 85 -14.09 3.83 -4.81
CA ASP A 85 -15.03 4.84 -4.31
C ASP A 85 -14.50 6.22 -4.71
N PRO A 86 -15.12 6.92 -5.67
CA PRO A 86 -14.66 8.24 -6.11
C PRO A 86 -14.75 9.28 -5.00
N GLU A 87 -15.67 9.11 -4.03
CA GLU A 87 -15.78 10.02 -2.88
C GLU A 87 -14.55 9.91 -1.98
N LEU A 88 -14.08 8.68 -1.72
CA LEU A 88 -12.84 8.41 -0.99
C LEU A 88 -11.63 9.02 -1.71
N MET A 89 -11.51 8.80 -3.03
CA MET A 89 -10.39 9.36 -3.80
C MET A 89 -10.33 10.88 -3.68
N CYS A 90 -11.44 11.57 -3.92
CA CYS A 90 -11.50 13.02 -3.80
C CYS A 90 -11.21 13.51 -2.38
N TYR A 91 -11.72 12.79 -1.36
CA TYR A 91 -11.49 13.14 0.03
C TYR A 91 -10.03 12.95 0.46
N ALA A 92 -9.38 11.87 0.01
CA ALA A 92 -7.96 11.65 0.25
C ALA A 92 -7.12 12.77 -0.36
N HIS A 93 -7.39 13.11 -1.62
CA HIS A 93 -6.64 14.15 -2.32
C HIS A 93 -6.87 15.54 -1.70
N SER A 94 -8.05 15.82 -1.16
CA SER A 94 -8.30 17.08 -0.44
C SER A 94 -7.50 17.21 0.86
N HIS A 95 -7.01 16.09 1.40
CA HIS A 95 -6.08 16.03 2.54
C HIS A 95 -4.61 15.87 2.12
N GLY A 96 -4.31 15.94 0.82
CA GLY A 96 -2.97 15.72 0.29
C GLY A 96 -2.48 14.27 0.38
N ALA A 97 -3.37 13.33 0.66
CA ALA A 97 -3.05 11.91 0.72
C ALA A 97 -3.16 11.28 -0.68
N ARG A 98 -2.19 10.44 -1.01
CA ARG A 98 -2.17 9.67 -2.25
C ARG A 98 -3.19 8.54 -2.23
N VAL A 99 -3.69 8.12 -3.38
CA VAL A 99 -4.50 6.90 -3.52
C VAL A 99 -3.89 5.98 -4.57
N VAL A 100 -3.53 4.76 -4.17
CA VAL A 100 -2.84 3.78 -5.04
C VAL A 100 -3.68 2.52 -5.25
N LEU A 101 -3.62 1.99 -6.48
CA LEU A 101 -4.31 0.76 -6.85
C LEU A 101 -3.70 -0.47 -6.19
N LYS A 102 -4.51 -1.49 -5.93
CA LYS A 102 -4.00 -2.87 -5.78
C LYS A 102 -3.59 -3.46 -7.14
N GLY A 103 -2.41 -4.08 -7.17
CA GLY A 103 -1.87 -4.81 -8.31
C GLY A 103 -1.56 -6.27 -7.99
N ASP A 104 -2.52 -7.18 -8.20
CA ASP A 104 -2.31 -8.62 -8.11
C ASP A 104 -2.34 -9.29 -9.51
N ALA A 105 -1.63 -10.41 -9.61
CA ALA A 105 -1.59 -11.26 -10.80
C ALA A 105 -1.16 -12.70 -10.43
N PRO A 106 -1.60 -13.73 -11.18
CA PRO A 106 -1.07 -15.08 -11.02
C PRO A 106 0.42 -15.12 -11.39
N LEU A 107 1.25 -15.63 -10.48
CA LEU A 107 2.72 -15.61 -10.61
C LEU A 107 3.19 -16.35 -11.87
N LYS A 108 2.54 -17.49 -12.18
CA LYS A 108 2.82 -18.30 -13.37
C LYS A 108 2.62 -17.54 -14.70
N ASP A 109 1.69 -16.58 -14.74
CA ASP A 109 1.36 -15.86 -15.97
C ASP A 109 2.39 -14.74 -16.24
N LEU A 110 3.13 -14.30 -15.20
CA LEU A 110 4.14 -13.25 -15.31
C LEU A 110 5.33 -13.64 -16.16
N ILE A 111 5.59 -14.94 -16.33
CA ILE A 111 6.67 -15.44 -17.19
C ILE A 111 6.47 -14.94 -18.63
N ASN A 112 5.21 -14.79 -19.07
CA ASN A 112 4.89 -14.31 -20.41
C ASN A 112 5.03 -12.77 -20.51
N PRO A 113 5.97 -12.24 -21.31
CA PRO A 113 6.16 -10.79 -21.45
C PRO A 113 4.94 -10.05 -22.02
N SER A 114 4.19 -10.69 -22.92
CA SER A 114 2.97 -10.11 -23.50
C SER A 114 1.85 -9.98 -22.46
N PHE A 115 1.79 -10.94 -21.51
CA PHE A 115 0.88 -10.85 -20.38
C PHE A 115 1.26 -9.67 -19.49
N ARG A 116 2.53 -9.55 -19.08
CA ARG A 116 3.01 -8.42 -18.26
C ARG A 116 2.71 -7.07 -18.92
N ALA A 117 3.06 -6.91 -20.20
CA ALA A 117 2.82 -5.68 -20.94
C ALA A 117 1.32 -5.32 -20.99
N SER A 118 0.46 -6.30 -21.24
CA SER A 118 -1.00 -6.11 -21.27
C SER A 118 -1.55 -5.75 -19.89
N TRP A 119 -1.10 -6.44 -18.84
CA TRP A 119 -1.48 -6.17 -17.46
C TRP A 119 -1.06 -4.77 -17.02
N ILE A 120 0.19 -4.36 -17.31
CA ILE A 120 0.71 -3.02 -16.99
C ILE A 120 -0.13 -1.95 -17.71
N ALA A 121 -0.38 -2.11 -19.01
CA ALA A 121 -1.18 -1.15 -19.78
C ALA A 121 -2.60 -1.02 -19.23
N GLN A 122 -3.23 -2.13 -18.83
CA GLN A 122 -4.55 -2.13 -18.19
C GLN A 122 -4.54 -1.41 -16.84
N LYS A 123 -3.55 -1.68 -15.98
CA LYS A 123 -3.44 -1.02 -14.67
C LYS A 123 -3.17 0.47 -14.78
N VAL A 124 -2.35 0.90 -15.73
CA VAL A 124 -2.08 2.33 -15.99
C VAL A 124 -3.33 3.03 -16.54
N LYS A 125 -4.05 2.39 -17.47
CA LYS A 125 -5.33 2.91 -17.96
C LYS A 125 -6.33 3.06 -16.82
N LEU A 126 -6.42 2.06 -15.94
CA LEU A 126 -7.29 2.08 -14.77
C LEU A 126 -6.91 3.21 -13.81
N ALA A 127 -5.62 3.37 -13.50
CA ALA A 127 -5.11 4.42 -12.64
C ALA A 127 -5.45 5.81 -13.18
N LYS A 128 -5.24 6.06 -14.48
CA LYS A 128 -5.63 7.32 -15.13
C LYS A 128 -7.15 7.54 -15.10
N THR A 129 -7.93 6.49 -15.30
CA THR A 129 -9.41 6.59 -15.31
C THR A 129 -9.97 6.89 -13.91
N GLN A 130 -9.31 6.41 -12.87
CA GLN A 130 -9.74 6.52 -11.48
C GLN A 130 -8.94 7.58 -10.69
N TYR A 131 -8.10 8.38 -11.37
CA TYR A 131 -7.26 9.42 -10.78
C TYR A 131 -6.35 8.92 -9.65
N MET A 132 -5.79 7.73 -9.81
CA MET A 132 -4.91 7.11 -8.84
C MET A 132 -3.48 7.63 -8.99
N ASP A 133 -2.80 7.82 -7.87
CA ASP A 133 -1.42 8.26 -7.79
C ASP A 133 -0.41 7.14 -8.02
N GLY A 134 -0.85 5.91 -8.26
CA GLY A 134 0.08 4.79 -8.35
C GLY A 134 -0.52 3.41 -8.21
N ILE A 135 0.34 2.46 -7.90
CA ILE A 135 -0.02 1.06 -7.70
C ILE A 135 0.84 0.44 -6.59
N ASN A 136 0.21 -0.39 -5.77
CA ASN A 136 0.83 -1.28 -4.80
C ASN A 136 0.69 -2.72 -5.32
N ILE A 137 1.81 -3.32 -5.75
CA ILE A 137 1.84 -4.70 -6.23
C ILE A 137 1.71 -5.64 -5.04
N ASP A 138 0.79 -6.58 -5.11
CA ASP A 138 0.41 -7.50 -4.05
C ASP A 138 0.38 -8.94 -4.58
N ILE A 139 1.56 -9.55 -4.66
CA ILE A 139 1.74 -10.92 -5.15
C ILE A 139 2.28 -11.75 -3.99
N GLU A 140 1.40 -12.51 -3.36
CA GLU A 140 1.71 -13.32 -2.17
C GLU A 140 2.07 -14.79 -2.50
N GLN A 141 2.21 -15.11 -3.79
CA GLN A 141 2.54 -16.46 -4.25
C GLN A 141 4.03 -16.74 -4.08
N GLU A 142 4.37 -17.92 -3.57
CA GLU A 142 5.77 -18.33 -3.38
C GLU A 142 6.47 -18.55 -4.73
N ALA A 143 7.64 -17.92 -4.88
CA ALA A 143 8.55 -18.13 -6.00
C ALA A 143 9.82 -18.81 -5.50
N ASN A 144 10.24 -19.88 -6.17
CA ASN A 144 11.52 -20.51 -5.87
C ASN A 144 12.67 -19.60 -6.31
N CYS A 145 13.74 -19.55 -5.51
CA CYS A 145 14.93 -18.79 -5.86
C CYS A 145 15.47 -19.21 -7.23
N LEU A 146 15.81 -18.24 -8.08
CA LEU A 146 16.31 -18.45 -9.45
C LEU A 146 15.32 -19.14 -10.42
N SER A 147 14.03 -19.26 -10.07
CA SER A 147 13.02 -19.79 -11.00
C SER A 147 12.63 -18.76 -12.08
N PRO A 148 11.99 -19.17 -13.18
CA PRO A 148 11.44 -18.23 -14.16
C PRO A 148 10.46 -17.22 -13.54
N GLU A 149 9.62 -17.66 -12.61
CA GLU A 149 8.68 -16.81 -11.87
C GLU A 149 9.40 -15.74 -11.03
N TYR A 150 10.50 -16.13 -10.39
CA TYR A 150 11.35 -15.22 -9.61
C TYR A 150 11.85 -14.05 -10.48
N TYR A 151 12.40 -14.34 -11.67
CA TYR A 151 12.89 -13.28 -12.57
C TYR A 151 11.73 -12.50 -13.19
N ALA A 152 10.61 -13.17 -13.45
CA ALA A 152 9.40 -12.55 -13.99
C ALA A 152 8.80 -11.52 -13.02
N LEU A 153 8.81 -11.79 -11.71
CA LEU A 153 8.37 -10.85 -10.68
C LEU A 153 9.25 -9.60 -10.68
N THR A 154 10.57 -9.77 -10.66
CA THR A 154 11.53 -8.65 -10.73
C THR A 154 11.31 -7.80 -11.98
N THR A 155 11.14 -8.48 -13.12
CA THR A 155 10.89 -7.82 -14.40
C THR A 155 9.55 -7.07 -14.40
N LEU A 156 8.49 -7.67 -13.85
CA LEU A 156 7.18 -7.02 -13.71
C LEU A 156 7.29 -5.72 -12.90
N VAL A 157 7.94 -5.76 -11.74
CA VAL A 157 8.06 -4.57 -10.88
C VAL A 157 8.82 -3.48 -11.62
N LYS A 158 9.93 -3.82 -12.30
CA LYS A 158 10.71 -2.87 -13.09
C LYS A 158 9.90 -2.26 -14.24
N GLU A 159 9.27 -3.09 -15.07
CA GLU A 159 8.45 -2.64 -16.20
C GLU A 159 7.28 -1.76 -15.71
N THR A 160 6.61 -2.16 -14.63
CA THR A 160 5.52 -1.39 -14.01
C THR A 160 6.01 -0.04 -13.52
N THR A 161 7.16 -0.01 -12.83
CA THR A 161 7.81 1.23 -12.35
C THR A 161 8.05 2.20 -13.49
N ASP A 162 8.75 1.74 -14.53
CA ASP A 162 9.16 2.58 -15.65
C ASP A 162 7.93 3.09 -16.43
N PHE A 163 6.89 2.26 -16.57
CA PHE A 163 5.66 2.64 -17.28
C PHE A 163 4.80 3.62 -16.45
N PHE A 164 4.58 3.37 -15.16
CA PHE A 164 3.79 4.26 -14.31
C PHE A 164 4.42 5.65 -14.22
N HIS A 165 5.73 5.76 -13.96
CA HIS A 165 6.38 7.08 -13.87
C HIS A 165 6.40 7.85 -15.19
N ARG A 166 6.44 7.14 -16.32
CA ARG A 166 6.36 7.77 -17.65
C ARG A 166 4.95 8.32 -17.92
N GLU A 167 3.93 7.56 -17.55
CA GLU A 167 2.54 7.84 -17.90
C GLU A 167 1.78 8.70 -16.88
N ILE A 168 2.21 8.67 -15.63
CA ILE A 168 1.63 9.40 -14.49
C ILE A 168 2.79 10.05 -13.74
N LYS A 169 3.05 11.33 -14.01
CA LYS A 169 4.15 12.06 -13.36
C LYS A 169 3.93 12.11 -11.85
N GLY A 170 4.98 11.82 -11.08
CA GLY A 170 4.90 11.78 -9.62
C GLY A 170 4.21 10.53 -9.07
N SER A 171 3.95 9.51 -9.90
CA SER A 171 3.31 8.29 -9.45
C SER A 171 4.13 7.57 -8.38
N GLN A 172 3.45 6.97 -7.42
CA GLN A 172 4.05 6.12 -6.40
C GLN A 172 3.94 4.65 -6.76
N LEU A 173 5.03 3.91 -6.56
CA LEU A 173 5.02 2.46 -6.65
C LEU A 173 5.29 1.85 -5.27
N GLY A 174 4.37 0.98 -4.84
CA GLY A 174 4.52 0.12 -3.67
C GLY A 174 4.63 -1.35 -4.09
N LEU A 175 5.30 -2.14 -3.25
CA LEU A 175 5.31 -3.60 -3.33
C LEU A 175 5.06 -4.14 -1.91
N LEU A 176 4.00 -4.94 -1.75
CA LEU A 176 3.82 -5.76 -0.56
C LEU A 176 4.72 -6.98 -0.67
N ILE A 177 5.62 -7.13 0.29
CA ILE A 177 6.49 -8.28 0.42
C ILE A 177 6.07 -9.03 1.69
N LEU A 178 5.57 -10.24 1.52
CA LEU A 178 5.51 -11.22 2.60
C LEU A 178 6.87 -11.90 2.68
N TYR A 179 7.42 -12.10 3.89
CA TYR A 179 8.76 -12.68 4.10
C TYR A 179 8.96 -14.06 3.45
N ARG A 180 7.86 -14.75 3.12
CA ARG A 180 7.84 -16.00 2.35
C ARG A 180 8.49 -15.88 0.97
N ILE A 181 8.57 -14.67 0.39
CA ILE A 181 9.38 -14.41 -0.80
C ILE A 181 10.83 -14.27 -0.33
N LYS A 182 11.52 -15.41 -0.27
CA LYS A 182 12.91 -15.52 0.16
C LYS A 182 13.75 -14.36 -0.37
N VAL A 183 14.37 -13.68 0.59
CA VAL A 183 15.39 -12.60 0.59
C VAL A 183 16.18 -12.42 -0.72
N VAL A 184 16.49 -13.50 -1.45
CA VAL A 184 17.23 -13.44 -2.72
C VAL A 184 16.45 -12.73 -3.84
N SER A 185 15.11 -12.80 -3.86
CA SER A 185 14.29 -12.09 -4.89
C SER A 185 14.46 -10.59 -4.85
N VAL A 186 14.94 -10.08 -3.73
CA VAL A 186 15.09 -8.67 -3.48
C VAL A 186 16.46 -8.17 -3.94
N ASP A 187 17.52 -8.99 -4.00
CA ASP A 187 18.86 -8.56 -4.45
C ASP A 187 18.88 -8.03 -5.90
N ILE A 188 18.23 -8.73 -6.82
CA ILE A 188 18.13 -8.28 -8.23
C ILE A 188 17.16 -7.11 -8.35
N LEU A 189 16.05 -7.17 -7.60
CA LEU A 189 15.06 -6.09 -7.47
C LEU A 189 15.72 -4.78 -6.98
N ILE A 190 16.66 -4.86 -6.04
CA ILE A 190 17.43 -3.74 -5.48
C ILE A 190 18.36 -3.14 -6.53
N SER A 191 19.10 -3.97 -7.28
CA SER A 191 20.05 -3.49 -8.28
C SER A 191 19.37 -2.80 -9.47
N GLU A 192 18.19 -3.29 -9.88
CA GLU A 192 17.48 -2.81 -11.07
C GLU A 192 16.46 -1.70 -10.77
N LEU A 193 15.82 -1.68 -9.60
CA LEU A 193 14.80 -0.67 -9.27
C LEU A 193 15.37 0.69 -8.85
N ARG A 194 16.69 0.82 -8.67
CA ARG A 194 17.39 2.10 -8.36
C ARG A 194 16.65 3.01 -7.36
N GLY A 195 15.99 2.43 -6.36
CA GLY A 195 15.22 3.19 -5.38
C GLY A 195 13.94 3.87 -5.90
N LYS A 196 13.19 3.25 -6.81
CA LYS A 196 11.91 3.81 -7.33
C LYS A 196 10.64 3.28 -6.64
N ALA A 197 10.71 2.16 -5.92
CA ALA A 197 9.57 1.56 -5.20
C ALA A 197 9.69 1.68 -3.67
N LEU A 198 8.56 1.64 -2.96
CA LEU A 198 8.46 1.42 -1.51
C LEU A 198 8.11 -0.04 -1.22
N PHE A 199 8.65 -0.58 -0.12
CA PHE A 199 8.45 -1.96 0.30
C PHE A 199 7.65 -2.02 1.59
N PHE A 200 6.52 -2.71 1.56
CA PHE A 200 5.67 -2.97 2.72
C PHE A 200 5.94 -4.38 3.22
N ILE A 201 6.25 -4.51 4.51
CA ILE A 201 6.50 -5.80 5.15
C ILE A 201 5.57 -5.90 6.35
N ILE A 202 4.69 -6.89 6.44
CA ILE A 202 3.86 -7.11 7.63
C ILE A 202 4.43 -8.33 8.34
N GLU A 203 5.27 -8.10 9.35
CA GLU A 203 5.91 -9.18 10.10
C GLU A 203 6.01 -8.83 11.58
N ASN A 204 5.87 -9.86 12.43
CA ASN A 204 5.99 -9.70 13.89
C ASN A 204 7.46 -9.71 14.34
N ASP A 205 8.34 -10.41 13.62
CA ASP A 205 9.77 -10.42 13.93
C ASP A 205 10.48 -9.22 13.29
N LEU A 206 10.97 -8.32 14.13
CA LEU A 206 11.72 -7.14 13.70
C LEU A 206 13.05 -7.50 13.01
N ASN A 207 13.62 -8.68 13.27
CA ASN A 207 14.85 -9.13 12.62
C ASN A 207 14.71 -9.23 11.09
N CYS A 208 13.48 -9.41 10.60
CA CYS A 208 13.16 -9.41 9.18
C CYS A 208 13.59 -8.09 8.50
N TYR A 209 13.38 -6.95 9.16
CA TYR A 209 13.81 -5.64 8.64
C TYR A 209 15.33 -5.50 8.63
N ASP A 210 16.00 -6.01 9.66
CA ASP A 210 17.46 -6.02 9.71
C ASP A 210 18.05 -6.84 8.56
N ASP A 211 17.44 -7.98 8.23
CA ASP A 211 17.88 -8.82 7.12
C ASP A 211 17.71 -8.11 5.76
N TYR A 212 16.59 -7.42 5.55
CA TYR A 212 16.41 -6.56 4.38
C TYR A 212 17.43 -5.42 4.28
N ILE A 213 17.79 -4.81 5.40
CA ILE A 213 18.81 -3.75 5.44
C ILE A 213 20.20 -4.35 5.15
N LYS A 214 20.52 -5.53 5.70
CA LYS A 214 21.80 -6.23 5.49
C LYS A 214 22.04 -6.60 4.04
N ILE A 215 20.99 -6.97 3.29
CA ILE A 215 21.09 -7.23 1.85
C ILE A 215 21.12 -5.95 0.99
N GLY A 216 21.07 -4.78 1.61
CA GLY A 216 21.30 -3.49 0.96
C GLY A 216 20.04 -2.69 0.61
N ILE A 217 18.86 -3.05 1.12
CA ILE A 217 17.69 -2.18 0.97
C ILE A 217 17.91 -0.93 1.81
N ASN A 218 17.82 0.23 1.17
CA ASN A 218 17.86 1.51 1.89
C ASN A 218 16.67 1.60 2.86
N PRO A 219 16.90 1.81 4.17
CA PRO A 219 15.83 1.97 5.15
C PRO A 219 14.73 2.97 4.74
N LYS A 220 15.09 4.04 4.03
CA LYS A 220 14.15 5.05 3.49
C LYS A 220 13.22 4.54 2.38
N LYS A 221 13.27 3.24 2.06
CA LYS A 221 12.35 2.53 1.18
C LYS A 221 11.50 1.47 1.89
N LEU A 222 11.81 1.16 3.14
CA LEU A 222 11.07 0.20 3.95
C LEU A 222 9.94 0.91 4.69
N VAL A 223 8.73 0.40 4.57
CA VAL A 223 7.56 0.83 5.34
C VAL A 223 7.13 -0.34 6.21
N MET A 224 7.05 -0.11 7.52
CA MET A 224 6.70 -1.14 8.47
C MET A 224 5.20 -1.41 8.49
N GLY A 225 4.81 -2.66 8.25
CA GLY A 225 3.45 -3.14 8.33
C GLY A 225 3.08 -3.61 9.74
N VAL A 226 1.94 -3.16 10.26
CA VAL A 226 1.39 -3.58 11.56
C VAL A 226 -0.04 -4.11 11.42
N PRO A 227 -0.43 -5.19 12.12
CA PRO A 227 -1.80 -5.65 12.08
C PRO A 227 -2.68 -4.83 13.03
N TRP A 228 -3.87 -4.43 12.59
CA TRP A 228 -4.95 -3.94 13.45
C TRP A 228 -5.96 -5.04 13.76
N TYR A 229 -5.47 -6.27 13.83
CA TYR A 229 -6.21 -7.47 14.13
C TYR A 229 -5.33 -8.41 14.92
N GLY A 230 -5.94 -9.45 15.48
CA GLY A 230 -5.26 -10.57 16.08
C GLY A 230 -5.61 -11.89 15.40
N TYR A 231 -5.03 -12.96 15.90
CA TYR A 231 -5.42 -14.33 15.54
C TYR A 231 -5.97 -15.05 16.78
N ASP A 232 -7.12 -15.66 16.60
CA ASP A 232 -7.79 -16.51 17.57
C ASP A 232 -7.50 -17.98 17.25
N TYR A 233 -6.83 -18.64 18.18
CA TYR A 233 -6.44 -20.04 18.08
C TYR A 233 -7.27 -20.90 19.03
N THR A 234 -7.95 -21.90 18.49
CA THR A 234 -8.55 -22.95 19.32
C THR A 234 -7.44 -23.85 19.89
N CYS A 235 -7.37 -23.94 21.21
CA CYS A 235 -6.37 -24.73 21.92
C CYS A 235 -6.77 -26.21 21.95
N LEU A 236 -5.84 -27.09 21.58
CA LEU A 236 -5.93 -28.52 21.85
C LEU A 236 -5.85 -28.79 23.36
N ASN A 237 -4.87 -28.17 24.01
CA ASN A 237 -4.71 -28.13 25.45
C ASN A 237 -4.22 -26.74 25.85
N LEU A 238 -4.78 -26.21 26.94
CA LEU A 238 -4.27 -25.05 27.64
C LEU A 238 -3.51 -25.54 28.87
N LEU A 239 -2.19 -25.41 28.85
CA LEU A 239 -1.32 -25.84 29.94
C LEU A 239 -1.36 -24.84 31.12
N GLU A 240 -0.92 -25.25 32.32
CA GLU A 240 -0.96 -24.41 33.54
C GLU A 240 -0.17 -23.10 33.40
N ASP A 241 0.83 -23.08 32.52
CA ASP A 241 1.63 -21.91 32.14
C ASP A 241 0.91 -20.97 31.15
N ARG A 242 -0.38 -21.23 30.86
CA ARG A 242 -1.22 -20.50 29.89
C ARG A 242 -0.75 -20.65 28.44
N VAL A 243 0.03 -21.68 28.13
CA VAL A 243 0.43 -22.01 26.77
C VAL A 243 -0.70 -22.76 26.05
N CYS A 244 -1.18 -22.18 24.96
CA CYS A 244 -2.15 -22.80 24.05
C CYS A 244 -1.42 -23.68 23.03
N THR A 245 -1.62 -24.99 23.11
CA THR A 245 -1.10 -25.91 22.09
C THR A 245 -2.05 -25.95 20.89
N ILE A 246 -1.52 -25.75 19.69
CA ILE A 246 -2.30 -25.72 18.43
C ILE A 246 -2.02 -26.94 17.56
N PRO A 247 -2.95 -27.35 16.68
CA PRO A 247 -2.68 -28.40 15.70
C PRO A 247 -1.46 -28.08 14.85
N LYS A 248 -0.61 -29.10 14.59
CA LYS A 248 0.47 -28.97 13.61
C LYS A 248 -0.14 -28.77 12.23
N VAL A 249 0.35 -27.78 11.49
CA VAL A 249 -0.03 -27.57 10.09
C VAL A 249 1.05 -28.21 9.19
N PRO A 250 0.79 -28.51 7.91
CA PRO A 250 1.81 -29.07 7.03
C PRO A 250 2.97 -28.08 6.79
N SER A 251 4.20 -28.60 6.62
CA SER A 251 5.47 -27.83 6.59
C SER A 251 5.59 -26.70 5.56
N TRP A 252 4.88 -26.77 4.44
CA TRP A 252 4.82 -25.67 3.47
C TRP A 252 3.88 -24.53 3.89
N ARG A 253 3.08 -24.75 4.95
CA ARG A 253 2.21 -23.75 5.62
C ARG A 253 2.76 -23.26 6.96
N ASP A 254 3.79 -23.93 7.49
CA ASP A 254 4.23 -23.87 8.90
C ASP A 254 4.88 -22.57 9.38
N SER A 255 5.11 -21.57 8.53
CA SER A 255 6.04 -20.51 8.96
C SER A 255 5.56 -19.58 10.09
N CYS A 256 4.28 -19.57 10.48
CA CYS A 256 3.77 -18.81 11.66
C CYS A 256 2.46 -19.37 12.27
N GLY A 257 2.06 -20.62 12.00
CA GLY A 257 0.78 -21.15 12.51
C GLY A 257 -0.49 -20.41 12.05
N ILE A 258 -0.38 -19.43 11.14
CA ILE A 258 -1.48 -18.58 10.64
C ILE A 258 -2.66 -19.41 10.11
N THR A 259 -2.43 -20.66 9.71
CA THR A 259 -3.49 -21.50 9.13
C THR A 259 -4.34 -22.28 10.14
N SER A 260 -4.01 -22.24 11.43
CA SER A 260 -4.90 -22.76 12.50
C SER A 260 -5.66 -21.65 13.24
N GLY A 261 -5.21 -20.40 13.12
CA GLY A 261 -5.85 -19.25 13.74
C GLY A 261 -6.88 -18.57 12.83
N HIS A 262 -7.95 -18.07 13.41
CA HIS A 262 -8.94 -17.21 12.74
C HIS A 262 -8.60 -15.74 12.98
N GLN A 263 -8.55 -14.93 11.92
CA GLN A 263 -8.27 -13.50 12.05
C GLN A 263 -9.45 -12.79 12.74
N VAL A 264 -9.17 -12.01 13.79
CA VAL A 264 -10.17 -11.28 14.56
C VAL A 264 -9.85 -9.77 14.56
N PRO A 265 -10.76 -8.91 14.08
CA PRO A 265 -10.55 -7.45 14.11
C PRO A 265 -10.35 -6.90 15.53
N TYR A 266 -9.52 -5.87 15.69
CA TYR A 266 -9.24 -5.25 16.99
C TYR A 266 -10.51 -4.82 17.75
N LYS A 267 -11.54 -4.28 17.06
CA LYS A 267 -12.82 -3.94 17.67
C LYS A 267 -13.55 -5.11 18.35
N VAL A 268 -13.37 -6.33 17.84
CA VAL A 268 -13.97 -7.53 18.44
C VAL A 268 -13.14 -7.94 19.66
N ILE A 269 -11.82 -7.92 19.53
CA ILE A 269 -10.88 -8.22 20.63
C ILE A 269 -11.14 -7.32 21.83
N MET A 270 -11.26 -6.01 21.61
CA MET A 270 -11.52 -5.02 22.67
C MET A 270 -12.87 -5.20 23.37
N LYS A 271 -13.88 -5.74 22.67
CA LYS A 271 -15.18 -6.07 23.28
C LYS A 271 -15.15 -7.36 24.09
N GLN A 272 -14.25 -8.28 23.75
CA GLN A 272 -14.18 -9.60 24.34
C GLN A 272 -13.22 -9.67 25.54
N VAL A 273 -12.07 -8.98 25.47
CA VAL A 273 -10.94 -9.15 26.40
C VAL A 273 -11.33 -8.98 27.88
N ASN A 274 -12.18 -8.00 28.20
CA ASN A 274 -12.59 -7.74 29.59
C ASN A 274 -13.57 -8.78 30.14
N SER A 275 -14.28 -9.50 29.26
CA SER A 275 -15.14 -10.63 29.62
C SER A 275 -14.46 -11.99 29.48
N SER A 276 -13.18 -12.00 29.09
CA SER A 276 -12.41 -13.23 28.91
C SER A 276 -12.04 -13.86 30.25
N VAL A 277 -11.57 -15.11 30.20
CA VAL A 277 -11.22 -15.86 31.42
C VAL A 277 -9.94 -15.32 32.06
N SER A 278 -9.02 -14.77 31.25
CA SER A 278 -7.70 -14.31 31.74
C SER A 278 -7.57 -12.79 31.86
N GLY A 279 -8.39 -12.01 31.15
CA GLY A 279 -8.06 -10.63 30.81
C GLY A 279 -6.83 -10.56 29.88
N SER A 280 -6.40 -9.33 29.54
CA SER A 280 -5.20 -9.14 28.71
C SER A 280 -3.93 -9.48 29.49
N HIS A 281 -3.00 -10.15 28.82
CA HIS A 281 -1.65 -10.46 29.30
C HIS A 281 -0.61 -10.01 28.29
N TRP A 282 0.54 -9.58 28.79
CA TRP A 282 1.68 -9.18 27.98
C TRP A 282 2.73 -10.29 27.94
N ASP A 283 3.11 -10.72 26.75
CA ASP A 283 4.24 -11.61 26.55
C ASP A 283 5.52 -10.80 26.27
N LYS A 284 6.56 -11.02 27.08
CA LYS A 284 7.82 -10.27 26.96
C LYS A 284 8.71 -10.75 25.82
N ASP A 285 8.55 -11.98 25.34
CA ASP A 285 9.40 -12.51 24.28
C ASP A 285 8.81 -12.13 22.92
N GLN A 286 7.49 -12.25 22.78
CA GLN A 286 6.76 -11.85 21.58
C GLN A 286 6.52 -10.33 21.50
N GLN A 287 6.67 -9.61 22.61
CA GLN A 287 6.33 -8.18 22.71
C GLN A 287 4.91 -7.90 22.18
N ALA A 288 3.96 -8.76 22.56
CA ALA A 288 2.59 -8.72 22.09
C ALA A 288 1.61 -9.08 23.22
N SER A 289 0.37 -8.64 23.06
CA SER A 289 -0.71 -8.93 23.99
C SER A 289 -1.46 -10.20 23.58
N TYR A 290 -1.93 -10.93 24.58
CA TYR A 290 -2.80 -12.08 24.38
C TYR A 290 -3.84 -12.23 25.49
N TYR A 291 -4.89 -12.99 25.23
CA TYR A 291 -5.84 -13.42 26.26
C TYR A 291 -6.42 -14.79 25.94
N ASN A 292 -6.95 -15.45 26.97
CA ASN A 292 -7.62 -16.73 26.86
C ASN A 292 -9.11 -16.59 27.15
N TYR A 293 -9.95 -17.21 26.32
CA TYR A 293 -11.38 -17.32 26.59
C TYR A 293 -11.87 -18.75 26.37
N LYS A 294 -13.09 -19.02 26.81
CA LYS A 294 -13.76 -20.31 26.61
C LYS A 294 -14.98 -20.08 25.73
N ASP A 295 -15.12 -20.84 24.64
CA ASP A 295 -16.28 -20.75 23.77
C ASP A 295 -17.53 -21.36 24.43
N SER A 296 -18.68 -21.24 23.78
CA SER A 296 -19.95 -21.81 24.27
C SER A 296 -19.96 -23.34 24.34
N SER A 297 -19.08 -24.01 23.58
CA SER A 297 -18.93 -25.47 23.55
C SER A 297 -17.96 -25.97 24.63
N GLY A 298 -17.29 -25.05 25.33
CA GLY A 298 -16.34 -25.33 26.36
C GLY A 298 -14.88 -25.51 25.90
N HIS A 299 -14.56 -25.21 24.64
CA HIS A 299 -13.17 -25.21 24.17
C HIS A 299 -12.45 -23.95 24.59
N PHE A 300 -11.17 -24.09 24.93
CA PHE A 300 -10.31 -22.94 25.19
C PHE A 300 -9.77 -22.36 23.90
N HIS A 301 -9.69 -21.04 23.88
CA HIS A 301 -9.15 -20.25 22.80
C HIS A 301 -8.09 -19.30 23.36
N GLN A 302 -7.06 -19.03 22.57
CA GLN A 302 -6.05 -18.01 22.85
C GLN A 302 -5.97 -17.03 21.69
N VAL A 303 -6.13 -15.75 21.99
CA VAL A 303 -6.11 -14.68 21.00
C VAL A 303 -4.87 -13.84 21.20
N TRP A 304 -4.03 -13.73 20.16
CA TRP A 304 -2.82 -12.90 20.12
C TRP A 304 -3.05 -11.69 19.23
N TYR A 305 -2.62 -10.51 19.67
CA TYR A 305 -2.90 -9.26 18.96
C TYR A 305 -1.89 -8.16 19.25
N ASP A 306 -1.81 -7.20 18.32
CA ASP A 306 -1.12 -5.94 18.52
C ASP A 306 -2.06 -4.89 19.12
N ASP A 307 -1.52 -4.09 20.03
CA ASP A 307 -2.20 -2.99 20.71
C ASP A 307 -1.32 -1.72 20.67
N PRO A 308 -1.73 -0.58 21.26
CA PRO A 308 -0.91 0.62 21.27
C PRO A 308 0.48 0.41 21.88
N GLN A 309 0.65 -0.50 22.84
CA GLN A 309 1.94 -0.78 23.47
C GLN A 309 2.87 -1.51 22.49
N SER A 310 2.43 -2.60 21.88
CA SER A 310 3.28 -3.35 20.93
C SER A 310 3.58 -2.55 19.66
N ILE A 311 2.60 -1.79 19.13
CA ILE A 311 2.80 -0.93 17.97
C ILE A 311 3.76 0.22 18.29
N SER A 312 3.76 0.76 19.51
CA SER A 312 4.73 1.79 19.91
C SER A 312 6.18 1.28 19.89
N LEU A 313 6.41 0.01 20.24
CA LEU A 313 7.74 -0.61 20.17
C LEU A 313 8.21 -0.76 18.71
N LYS A 314 7.29 -1.19 17.83
CA LYS A 314 7.48 -1.25 16.38
C LYS A 314 7.77 0.15 15.81
N ALA A 315 7.02 1.17 16.22
CA ALA A 315 7.24 2.56 15.83
C ALA A 315 8.60 3.13 16.30
N ALA A 316 9.07 2.74 17.49
CA ALA A 316 10.40 3.10 17.96
C ALA A 316 11.52 2.45 17.12
N TYR A 317 11.32 1.20 16.66
CA TYR A 317 12.24 0.56 15.72
C TYR A 317 12.36 1.36 14.41
N ILE A 318 11.23 1.84 13.87
CA ILE A 318 11.19 2.68 12.67
C ILE A 318 12.07 3.91 12.82
N GLN A 319 11.93 4.64 13.93
CA GLN A 319 12.74 5.83 14.20
C GLN A 319 14.22 5.49 14.32
N LYS A 320 14.55 4.44 15.07
CA LYS A 320 15.93 4.00 15.31
C LYS A 320 16.67 3.62 14.01
N HIS A 321 15.98 2.98 13.07
CA HIS A 321 16.58 2.50 11.82
C HIS A 321 16.32 3.44 10.64
N GLY A 322 15.59 4.54 10.87
CA GLY A 322 15.27 5.54 9.86
C GLY A 322 14.41 5.00 8.72
N LEU A 323 13.46 4.09 9.01
CA LEU A 323 12.58 3.56 7.97
C LEU A 323 11.70 4.67 7.37
N ARG A 324 11.09 4.42 6.20
CA ARG A 324 10.28 5.39 5.46
C ARG A 324 8.96 5.74 6.14
N GLY A 325 8.39 4.81 6.91
CA GLY A 325 7.05 5.00 7.44
C GLY A 325 6.48 3.76 8.11
N ILE A 326 5.18 3.84 8.38
CA ILE A 326 4.37 2.75 8.91
C ILE A 326 3.10 2.58 8.06
N GLY A 327 2.53 1.38 8.07
CA GLY A 327 1.22 1.08 7.52
C GLY A 327 0.57 -0.05 8.31
N MET A 328 -0.74 -0.03 8.45
CA MET A 328 -1.61 -1.02 9.08
C MET A 328 -2.54 -1.90 8.19
N TRP A 329 -2.56 -3.22 8.35
CA TRP A 329 -3.65 -4.02 7.77
C TRP A 329 -4.73 -4.27 8.83
N HIS A 330 -5.99 -3.84 8.69
CA HIS A 330 -6.50 -2.77 7.83
C HIS A 330 -7.39 -1.82 8.65
N ALA A 331 -7.67 -0.62 8.13
CA ALA A 331 -8.24 0.47 8.94
C ALA A 331 -9.68 0.22 9.43
N ASN A 332 -10.46 -0.62 8.74
CA ASN A 332 -11.82 -1.01 9.16
C ASN A 332 -11.86 -2.00 10.35
N CYS A 333 -10.70 -2.42 10.87
CA CYS A 333 -10.66 -3.30 12.03
C CYS A 333 -10.95 -2.57 13.36
N LEU A 334 -10.92 -1.24 13.38
CA LEU A 334 -11.26 -0.42 14.55
C LEU A 334 -12.77 -0.15 14.67
N ASP A 335 -13.19 0.29 15.85
CA ASP A 335 -14.58 0.64 16.16
C ASP A 335 -14.78 2.16 16.06
N TYR A 336 -15.64 2.58 15.14
CA TYR A 336 -15.97 3.98 14.89
C TYR A 336 -17.40 4.34 15.34
N SER A 337 -18.03 3.54 16.20
CA SER A 337 -19.43 3.68 16.63
C SER A 337 -19.74 4.88 17.54
N GLY A 338 -18.76 5.75 17.84
CA GLY A 338 -18.96 6.96 18.64
C GLY A 338 -19.08 6.75 20.15
N ASP A 339 -19.11 5.49 20.62
CA ASP A 339 -18.96 5.14 22.02
C ASP A 339 -17.63 5.69 22.59
N ALA A 340 -17.62 6.15 23.84
CA ALA A 340 -16.47 6.82 24.44
C ALA A 340 -15.24 5.91 24.54
N VAL A 341 -15.44 4.63 24.87
CA VAL A 341 -14.36 3.64 24.96
C VAL A 341 -13.85 3.29 23.56
N ALA A 342 -14.76 3.04 22.63
CA ALA A 342 -14.41 2.79 21.23
C ALA A 342 -13.62 3.95 20.61
N LYS A 343 -14.04 5.19 20.89
CA LYS A 343 -13.36 6.41 20.43
C LYS A 343 -11.95 6.50 21.00
N GLN A 344 -11.79 6.30 22.31
CA GLN A 344 -10.47 6.31 22.94
C GLN A 344 -9.55 5.24 22.34
N GLN A 345 -10.04 4.00 22.22
CA GLN A 345 -9.26 2.89 21.64
C GLN A 345 -8.83 3.18 20.20
N THR A 346 -9.73 3.74 19.40
CA THR A 346 -9.44 4.12 18.01
C THR A 346 -8.41 5.26 17.96
N GLU A 347 -8.56 6.31 18.78
CA GLU A 347 -7.59 7.41 18.87
C GLU A 347 -6.20 6.92 19.29
N GLU A 348 -6.11 5.99 20.24
CA GLU A 348 -4.84 5.40 20.68
C GLU A 348 -4.15 4.62 19.56
N MET A 349 -4.89 3.82 18.78
CA MET A 349 -4.35 3.06 17.64
C MET A 349 -3.85 3.98 16.52
N TRP A 350 -4.56 5.08 16.23
CA TRP A 350 -4.10 6.08 15.27
C TRP A 350 -2.86 6.83 15.77
N LYS A 351 -2.83 7.20 17.06
CA LYS A 351 -1.75 7.98 17.66
C LYS A 351 -0.41 7.27 17.63
N VAL A 352 -0.38 5.94 17.76
CA VAL A 352 0.86 5.16 17.77
C VAL A 352 1.50 4.97 16.39
N LEU A 353 0.79 5.30 15.31
CA LEU A 353 1.36 5.25 13.95
C LEU A 353 2.36 6.37 13.69
N LYS A 354 2.24 7.52 14.37
CA LYS A 354 3.18 8.63 14.23
C LYS A 354 3.93 8.84 15.54
N PRO A 355 5.06 8.15 15.74
CA PRO A 355 5.84 8.33 16.95
C PRO A 355 6.33 9.78 17.00
N LYS A 356 6.27 10.41 18.19
CA LYS A 356 6.69 11.81 18.36
C LYS A 356 8.15 11.93 17.90
N LEU A 357 8.35 12.71 16.84
CA LEU A 357 9.66 13.02 16.26
C LEU A 357 10.39 14.07 17.09
#